data_AF-F6HAT1-F1
#
_entry.id   AF-F6HAT1-F1
#
_cell.length_a   1.000
_cell.length_b   1.000
_cell.length_c   1.000
_cell.angle_alpha   90.00
_cell.angle_beta   90.00
_cell.angle_gamma   90.00
#
_symmetry.space_group_name_H-M   'P 1'
#
loop_
_entity.id
_entity.type
_entity.pdbx_description
1 polymer ?
#
loop_
_entity_poly.entity_id
_entity_poly.type
_entity_poly.pdbx_seq_one_letter_code
_entity_poly.pdbx_strand_id
1 'polypeptide(L)'
;MEIHEALARSSMIRNVLPRHEQGGIFAADGYARASGRPGVCLTSSGPGAANIISGIADANFDSIPIVAITGQVPRGLMGTDAFQEVPLIDITRLITKSNYLVLDVEDIPRIVKEAFLLATSG
;
A
#
# COMPACT_ATOMS: atom_id res chain seq x y z
N MET A 1 9.48 7.88 -4.96
CA MET A 1 10.22 9.08 -4.55
C MET A 1 9.25 10.23 -4.28
N GLU A 2 8.46 10.64 -5.26
CA GLU A 2 7.45 11.73 -5.17
C GLU A 2 6.58 11.72 -3.90
N ILE A 3 5.97 10.57 -3.55
CA ILE A 3 5.09 10.48 -2.36
C ILE A 3 5.89 10.72 -1.07
N HIS A 4 7.13 10.24 -0.98
CA HIS A 4 7.99 10.50 0.18
C HIS A 4 8.38 11.98 0.29
N GLU A 5 8.60 12.67 -0.82
CA GLU A 5 8.84 14.12 -0.83
C GLU A 5 7.62 14.90 -0.35
N ALA A 6 6.42 14.51 -0.80
CA ALA A 6 5.17 15.09 -0.32
C ALA A 6 4.98 14.85 1.20
N LEU A 7 5.29 13.64 1.69
CA LEU A 7 5.25 13.32 3.12
C LEU A 7 6.25 14.16 3.93
N ALA A 8 7.46 14.39 3.42
CA ALA A 8 8.47 15.20 4.10
C ALA A 8 8.03 16.66 4.30
N ARG A 9 7.13 17.17 3.46
CA ARG A 9 6.55 18.52 3.56
C ARG A 9 5.28 18.56 4.42
N SER A 10 4.76 17.41 4.85
CA SER A 10 3.54 17.33 5.65
C SER A 10 3.82 17.57 7.13
N SER A 11 3.08 18.47 7.75
CA SER A 11 3.03 18.63 9.21
C SER A 11 2.00 17.74 9.89
N MET A 12 1.14 17.08 9.11
CA MET A 12 0.03 16.25 9.61
C MET A 12 0.35 14.76 9.67
N ILE A 13 1.25 14.29 8.81
CA ILE A 13 1.56 12.86 8.67
C ILE A 13 3.01 12.62 9.06
N ARG A 14 3.22 11.87 10.13
CA ARG A 14 4.55 11.38 10.52
C ARG A 14 4.85 10.07 9.79
N ASN A 15 5.99 10.02 9.09
CA ASN A 15 6.52 8.78 8.54
C ASN A 15 7.36 8.03 9.59
N VAL A 16 7.08 6.75 9.80
CA VAL A 16 7.92 5.84 10.61
C VAL A 16 8.66 4.93 9.66
N LEU A 17 9.97 5.17 9.46
CA LEU A 17 10.78 4.45 8.48
C LEU A 17 11.27 3.11 9.07
N PRO A 18 10.77 1.95 8.60
CA PRO A 18 11.29 0.65 9.01
C PRO A 18 12.65 0.36 8.33
N ARG A 19 13.34 -0.69 8.78
CA ARG A 19 14.56 -1.19 8.12
C ARG A 19 14.31 -2.24 7.05
N HIS A 20 13.09 -2.75 6.96
CA HIS A 20 12.61 -3.67 5.94
C HIS A 20 11.10 -3.45 5.77
N GLU A 21 10.58 -3.51 4.54
CA GLU A 21 9.18 -3.20 4.26
C GLU A 21 8.22 -4.18 4.95
N GLN A 22 8.63 -5.44 5.11
CA GLN A 22 7.89 -6.43 5.91
C GLN A 22 7.67 -5.94 7.36
N GLY A 23 8.70 -5.32 7.97
CA GLY A 23 8.55 -4.69 9.28
C GLY A 23 7.61 -3.48 9.25
N GLY A 24 7.57 -2.75 8.14
CA GLY A 24 6.64 -1.64 7.93
C GLY A 24 5.18 -2.06 7.90
N ILE A 25 4.85 -3.11 7.14
CA ILE A 25 3.47 -3.60 7.04
C ILE A 25 3.01 -4.22 8.37
N PHE A 26 3.87 -4.97 9.08
CA PHE A 26 3.53 -5.49 10.41
C PHE A 26 3.44 -4.41 11.49
N ALA A 27 4.22 -3.32 11.38
CA ALA A 27 4.04 -2.17 12.25
C ALA A 27 2.69 -1.46 12.00
N ALA A 28 2.25 -1.36 10.73
CA ALA A 28 0.94 -0.83 10.38
C ALA A 28 -0.19 -1.73 10.89
N ASP A 29 -0.04 -3.05 10.80
CA ASP A 29 -0.95 -4.04 11.38
C ASP A 29 -1.07 -3.87 12.90
N GLY A 30 0.05 -3.86 13.62
CA GLY A 30 0.06 -3.65 15.06
C GLY A 30 -0.56 -2.32 15.48
N TYR A 31 -0.30 -1.24 14.72
CA TYR A 31 -0.95 0.04 14.92
C TYR A 31 -2.47 -0.07 14.76
N ALA A 32 -2.94 -0.78 13.73
CA ALA A 32 -4.37 -0.92 13.46
C ALA A 32 -5.08 -1.67 14.58
N ARG A 33 -4.51 -2.78 15.05
CA ARG A 33 -5.02 -3.55 16.19
C ARG A 33 -5.07 -2.74 17.48
N ALA A 34 -4.01 -2.00 17.78
CA ALA A 34 -3.91 -1.25 19.03
C ALA A 34 -4.78 0.01 19.07
N SER A 35 -5.00 0.65 17.92
CA SER A 35 -5.69 1.94 17.85
C SER A 35 -7.14 1.86 17.40
N GLY A 36 -7.56 0.76 16.78
CA GLY A 36 -8.86 0.65 16.12
C GLY A 36 -8.99 1.52 14.86
N ARG A 37 -7.89 2.07 14.34
CA ARG A 37 -7.84 2.91 13.14
C ARG A 37 -7.11 2.16 12.02
N PRO A 38 -7.46 2.36 10.74
CA PRO A 38 -6.75 1.71 9.65
C PRO A 38 -5.25 2.04 9.66
N GLY A 39 -4.42 1.00 9.53
CA GLY A 39 -2.97 1.13 9.37
C GLY A 39 -2.62 1.46 7.91
N VAL A 40 -1.59 2.28 7.70
CA VAL A 40 -1.15 2.69 6.37
C VAL A 40 0.30 2.30 6.18
N CYS A 41 0.59 1.62 5.07
CA CYS A 41 1.95 1.25 4.67
C CYS A 41 2.24 1.80 3.27
N LEU A 42 3.41 2.43 3.09
CA LEU A 42 3.88 2.95 1.80
C LEU A 42 5.18 2.24 1.41
N THR A 43 5.24 1.69 0.20
CA THR A 43 6.46 1.09 -0.36
C THR A 43 6.71 1.54 -1.80
N SER A 44 7.93 1.27 -2.30
CA SER A 44 8.25 1.45 -3.72
C SER A 44 7.62 0.35 -4.58
N SER A 45 7.89 0.35 -5.88
CA SER A 45 7.58 -0.78 -6.78
C SER A 45 8.52 -1.97 -6.53
N GLY A 46 8.32 -3.04 -7.29
CA GLY A 46 9.24 -4.16 -7.39
C GLY A 46 9.53 -4.83 -6.04
N PRO A 47 10.78 -4.86 -5.57
CA PRO A 47 11.14 -5.56 -4.33
C PRO A 47 10.43 -5.00 -3.09
N GLY A 48 10.24 -3.67 -3.00
CA GLY A 48 9.56 -3.06 -1.86
C GLY A 48 8.09 -3.46 -1.77
N ALA A 49 7.43 -3.58 -2.93
CA ALA A 49 6.06 -4.07 -3.04
C ALA A 49 5.95 -5.57 -2.74
N ALA A 50 6.91 -6.38 -3.21
CA ALA A 50 6.92 -7.82 -2.94
C ALA A 50 7.12 -8.13 -1.44
N ASN A 51 7.95 -7.35 -0.75
CA ASN A 51 8.28 -7.55 0.66
C ASN A 51 7.09 -7.39 1.63
N ILE A 52 5.99 -6.78 1.22
CA ILE A 52 4.80 -6.59 2.07
C ILE A 52 3.71 -7.65 1.88
N ILE A 53 3.88 -8.57 0.91
CA ILE A 53 2.86 -9.59 0.57
C ILE A 53 2.46 -10.42 1.79
N SER A 54 3.42 -10.84 2.63
CA SER A 54 3.11 -11.60 3.85
C SER A 54 2.23 -10.83 4.83
N GLY A 55 2.49 -9.52 5.01
CA GLY A 55 1.68 -8.69 5.90
C GLY A 55 0.31 -8.34 5.33
N ILE A 56 0.20 -8.24 4.00
CA ILE A 56 -1.09 -8.12 3.31
C ILE A 56 -1.95 -9.37 3.57
N ALA A 57 -1.37 -10.56 3.37
CA ALA A 57 -2.06 -11.82 3.60
C ALA A 57 -2.48 -11.97 5.07
N ASP A 58 -1.58 -11.68 6.01
CA ASP A 58 -1.85 -11.71 7.45
C ASP A 58 -3.04 -10.81 7.82
N ALA A 59 -2.99 -9.53 7.41
CA ALA A 59 -4.06 -8.58 7.67
C ALA A 59 -5.40 -9.01 7.04
N ASN A 60 -5.37 -9.60 5.85
CA ASN A 60 -6.59 -10.06 5.18
C ASN A 60 -7.25 -11.26 5.90
N PHE A 61 -6.45 -12.21 6.40
CA PHE A 61 -6.99 -13.37 7.12
C PHE A 61 -7.41 -13.04 8.56
N ASP A 62 -6.75 -12.07 9.19
CA ASP A 62 -7.08 -11.61 10.54
C ASP A 62 -8.10 -10.45 10.57
N SER A 63 -8.62 -10.03 9.41
CA SER A 63 -9.58 -8.93 9.27
C SER A 63 -9.06 -7.60 9.84
N ILE A 64 -7.79 -7.29 9.62
CA ILE A 64 -7.15 -6.07 10.09
C ILE A 64 -7.27 -4.97 9.02
N PRO A 65 -7.76 -3.77 9.38
CA PRO A 65 -7.96 -2.69 8.41
C PRO A 65 -6.60 -2.09 8.00
N ILE A 66 -6.14 -2.41 6.80
CA ILE A 66 -4.89 -1.89 6.22
C ILE A 66 -5.13 -1.26 4.85
N VAL A 67 -4.47 -0.12 4.62
CA VAL A 67 -4.34 0.51 3.30
C VAL A 67 -2.86 0.49 2.91
N ALA A 68 -2.50 -0.36 1.95
CA ALA A 68 -1.16 -0.45 1.39
C ALA A 68 -1.05 0.37 0.10
N ILE A 69 -0.12 1.32 0.05
CA ILE A 69 0.17 2.16 -1.12
C ILE A 69 1.54 1.72 -1.65
N THR A 70 1.60 1.39 -2.94
CA THR A 70 2.84 0.95 -3.58
C THR A 70 3.15 1.80 -4.80
N GLY A 71 4.43 2.04 -5.04
CA GLY A 71 4.89 2.60 -6.31
C GLY A 71 4.71 1.61 -7.45
N GLN A 72 4.69 2.13 -8.68
CA GLN A 72 4.73 1.31 -9.89
C GLN A 72 5.56 2.02 -10.97
N VAL A 73 6.04 1.27 -11.95
CA VAL A 73 6.68 1.82 -13.14
C VAL A 73 5.71 2.76 -13.90
N PRO A 74 6.24 3.74 -14.67
CA PRO A 74 5.41 4.58 -15.53
C PRO A 74 4.50 3.75 -16.43
N ARG A 75 3.26 4.22 -16.67
CA ARG A 75 2.24 3.47 -17.43
C ARG A 75 2.72 2.95 -18.78
N GLY A 76 3.53 3.72 -19.50
CA GLY A 76 4.06 3.33 -20.82
C GLY A 76 5.10 2.21 -20.79
N LEU A 77 5.57 1.82 -19.60
CA LEU A 77 6.52 0.72 -19.38
C LEU A 77 5.86 -0.51 -18.73
N MET A 78 4.57 -0.44 -18.39
CA MET A 78 3.86 -1.59 -17.82
C MET A 78 3.76 -2.72 -18.85
N GLY A 79 4.08 -3.95 -18.43
CA GLY A 79 4.11 -5.17 -19.24
C GLY A 79 5.37 -5.32 -20.09
N THR A 80 6.43 -4.56 -19.82
CA THR A 80 7.67 -4.57 -20.63
C THR A 80 8.87 -5.20 -19.92
N ASP A 81 8.65 -5.79 -18.75
CA ASP A 81 9.69 -6.27 -17.83
C ASP A 81 10.65 -5.13 -17.45
N ALA A 82 10.07 -3.96 -17.21
CA ALA A 82 10.85 -2.78 -16.84
C ALA A 82 11.55 -2.97 -15.48
N PHE A 83 12.58 -2.17 -15.23
CA PHE A 83 13.31 -2.23 -13.96
C PHE A 83 12.36 -2.03 -12.76
N GLN A 84 12.39 -2.98 -11.82
CA GLN A 84 11.50 -3.03 -10.64
C GLN A 84 10.01 -3.07 -10.97
N GLU A 85 9.63 -3.61 -12.12
CA GLU A 85 8.26 -3.98 -12.42
C GLU A 85 7.88 -5.29 -11.72
N VAL A 86 6.76 -5.28 -11.00
CA VAL A 86 6.12 -6.46 -10.43
C VAL A 86 4.61 -6.30 -10.60
N PRO A 87 3.87 -7.32 -11.10
CA PRO A 87 2.42 -7.27 -11.28
C PRO A 87 1.68 -7.46 -9.94
N LEU A 88 1.84 -6.49 -9.03
CA LEU A 88 1.36 -6.60 -7.64
C LEU A 88 -0.17 -6.76 -7.54
N ILE A 89 -0.92 -6.17 -8.47
CA ILE A 89 -2.38 -6.30 -8.53
C ILE A 89 -2.79 -7.75 -8.68
N ASP A 90 -2.13 -8.49 -9.57
CA ASP A 90 -2.45 -9.90 -9.82
C ASP A 90 -2.00 -10.77 -8.65
N ILE A 91 -0.81 -10.51 -8.10
CA ILE A 91 -0.26 -11.26 -6.97
C ILE A 91 -1.13 -11.11 -5.71
N THR A 92 -1.62 -9.90 -5.44
CA THR A 92 -2.36 -9.61 -4.20
C THR A 92 -3.88 -9.81 -4.32
N ARG A 93 -4.41 -10.08 -5.51
CA ARG A 93 -5.85 -10.17 -5.79
C ARG A 93 -6.62 -11.12 -4.86
N LEU A 94 -6.01 -12.25 -4.48
CA LEU A 94 -6.65 -13.26 -3.63
C LEU A 94 -6.40 -13.08 -2.13
N ILE A 95 -5.56 -12.11 -1.76
CA ILE A 95 -5.13 -11.85 -0.38
C ILE A 95 -5.40 -10.39 0.03
N THR A 96 -6.27 -9.70 -0.71
CA THR A 96 -6.76 -8.36 -0.37
C THR A 96 -8.27 -8.33 -0.53
N LYS A 97 -8.94 -7.53 0.31
CA LYS A 97 -10.36 -7.24 0.13
C LYS A 97 -10.66 -6.49 -1.17
N SER A 98 -9.76 -5.59 -1.56
CA SER A 98 -9.77 -4.88 -2.84
C SER A 98 -8.38 -4.33 -3.13
N ASN A 99 -8.03 -4.19 -4.40
CA ASN A 99 -6.80 -3.54 -4.84
C ASN A 99 -7.06 -2.69 -6.11
N TYR A 100 -6.22 -1.69 -6.35
CA TYR A 100 -6.43 -0.69 -7.39
C TYR A 100 -5.13 -0.35 -8.11
N LEU A 101 -5.18 -0.28 -9.45
CA LEU A 101 -4.15 0.36 -10.26
C LEU A 101 -4.64 1.73 -10.68
N VAL A 102 -4.01 2.79 -10.18
CA VAL A 102 -4.36 4.16 -10.55
C VAL A 102 -3.79 4.48 -11.94
N LEU A 103 -4.67 4.65 -12.92
CA LEU A 103 -4.28 4.96 -14.30
C LEU A 103 -4.42 6.45 -14.64
N ASP A 104 -5.25 7.19 -13.93
CA ASP A 104 -5.43 8.63 -14.12
C ASP A 104 -5.23 9.37 -12.77
N VAL A 105 -4.66 10.56 -12.83
CA VAL A 105 -4.46 11.41 -11.65
C VAL A 105 -5.80 11.84 -11.04
N GLU A 106 -6.82 12.04 -11.88
CA GLU A 106 -8.17 12.45 -11.46
C GLU A 106 -8.87 11.37 -10.62
N ASP A 107 -8.44 10.11 -10.73
CA ASP A 107 -8.98 9.00 -9.95
C ASP A 107 -8.41 8.92 -8.53
N ILE A 108 -7.28 9.58 -8.24
CA ILE A 108 -6.59 9.47 -6.95
C ILE A 108 -7.53 9.78 -5.77
N PRO A 109 -8.27 10.91 -5.73
CA PRO A 109 -9.11 11.24 -4.58
C PRO A 109 -10.21 10.21 -4.35
N ARG A 110 -10.82 9.72 -5.44
CA ARG A 110 -11.89 8.72 -5.40
C ARG A 110 -11.36 7.37 -4.89
N ILE A 111 -10.27 6.87 -5.47
CA ILE A 111 -9.67 5.58 -5.12
C ILE A 111 -9.18 5.59 -3.67
N VAL A 112 -8.55 6.66 -3.20
CA VAL A 112 -8.12 6.78 -1.80
C VAL A 112 -9.33 6.72 -0.87
N LYS A 113 -10.41 7.46 -1.18
CA LYS A 113 -11.64 7.42 -0.37
C LYS A 113 -12.26 6.02 -0.32
N GLU A 114 -12.35 5.35 -1.47
CA GLU A 114 -12.86 3.97 -1.58
C GLU A 114 -11.99 2.98 -0.80
N ALA A 115 -10.66 3.07 -0.92
CA ALA A 115 -9.73 2.18 -0.24
C ALA A 115 -9.92 2.23 1.29
N PHE A 116 -10.02 3.42 1.86
CA PHE A 116 -10.28 3.58 3.29
C PHE A 116 -11.69 3.10 3.68
N LEU A 117 -12.72 3.43 2.89
CA LEU A 117 -14.09 2.98 3.15
C LEU A 117 -14.16 1.44 3.16
N LEU A 118 -13.59 0.77 2.17
CA LEU A 118 -13.60 -0.69 2.06
C LEU A 118 -12.77 -1.36 3.16
N ALA A 119 -11.62 -0.79 3.51
CA ALA A 119 -10.77 -1.32 4.59
C ALA A 119 -11.45 -1.28 5.96
N THR A 120 -12.35 -0.30 6.21
CA THR A 120 -12.98 -0.10 7.53
C THR A 120 -14.48 -0.43 7.60
N SER A 121 -15.08 -0.95 6.54
CA SER A 121 -16.49 -1.34 6.51
C SER A 121 -16.67 -2.85 6.41
N GLY A 122 -17.82 -3.37 6.82
CA GLY A 122 -18.07 -4.81 6.94
C GLY A 122 -17.67 -5.37 8.30
#